data_AF-A0A4V1ALB1-F1
#
_entry.id   AF-A0A4V1ALB1-F1
#
_cell.length_a   1.000
_cell.length_b   1.000
_cell.length_c   1.000
_cell.angle_alpha   90.00
_cell.angle_beta   90.00
_cell.angle_gamma   90.00
#
_symmetry.space_group_name_H-M   'P 1'
#
loop_
_entity.id
_entity.type
_entity.pdbx_description
1 polymer ?
#
loop_
_entity_poly.entity_id
_entity_poly.type
_entity_poly.pdbx_seq_one_letter_code
_entity_poly.pdbx_strand_id
1 'polypeptide(L)'
;MKISHLTPGEEILMNVLWRLDSAYMREIIEQYPEPKPHPNTISTFLKILVEKEFLTTHKHGRVFQYTVAIPFDDYKKYLLKIFLEDYFNNSPSELIKLLREEQLLKDSDLKRFFEIKETEISKQEKDESSELSEFLNEITAPKKKKKKKEKDDKKKKKNK
;
A
#
# COMPACT_ATOMS: atom_id res chain seq x y z
N MET A 1 -5.43 3.13 19.85
CA MET A 1 -5.68 1.67 19.77
C MET A 1 -4.42 1.00 19.27
N LYS A 2 -4.07 -0.18 19.80
CA LYS A 2 -2.90 -0.93 19.36
C LYS A 2 -3.34 -1.92 18.28
N ILE A 3 -3.12 -1.58 17.01
CA ILE A 3 -3.42 -2.47 15.88
C ILE A 3 -2.38 -3.60 15.88
N SER A 4 -2.85 -4.84 15.73
CA SER A 4 -2.02 -6.05 15.72
C SER A 4 -2.05 -6.70 14.33
N HIS A 5 -1.01 -7.46 13.99
CA HIS A 5 -0.96 -8.18 12.72
C HIS A 5 -2.06 -9.26 12.64
N LEU A 6 -2.73 -9.34 11.50
CA LEU A 6 -3.72 -10.40 11.21
C LEU A 6 -3.06 -11.56 10.48
N THR A 7 -3.44 -12.79 10.81
CA THR A 7 -3.02 -13.95 10.00
C THR A 7 -3.77 -13.95 8.67
N PRO A 8 -3.29 -14.66 7.63
CA PRO A 8 -3.99 -14.71 6.34
C PRO A 8 -5.46 -15.17 6.45
N GLY A 9 -5.75 -16.11 7.36
CA GLY A 9 -7.12 -16.56 7.62
C GLY A 9 -8.00 -15.50 8.28
N GLU A 10 -7.44 -14.76 9.24
CA GLU A 10 -8.12 -13.63 9.89
C GLU A 10 -8.36 -12.48 8.91
N GLU A 11 -7.40 -12.19 8.04
CA GLU A 11 -7.49 -11.11 7.05
C GLU A 11 -8.58 -11.39 6.01
N ILE A 12 -8.72 -12.64 5.56
CA ILE A 12 -9.83 -13.01 4.66
C ILE A 12 -11.18 -12.73 5.33
N LEU A 13 -11.33 -13.08 6.61
CA LEU A 13 -12.55 -12.80 7.36
C LEU A 13 -12.78 -11.28 7.53
N MET A 14 -11.75 -10.52 7.87
CA MET A 14 -11.85 -9.06 7.98
C MET A 14 -12.19 -8.41 6.64
N ASN A 15 -11.66 -8.91 5.53
CA ASN A 15 -12.03 -8.44 4.18
C ASN A 15 -13.52 -8.64 3.88
N VAL A 16 -14.13 -9.71 4.37
CA VAL A 16 -15.60 -9.90 4.29
C VAL A 16 -16.31 -8.86 5.17
N LEU A 17 -15.85 -8.66 6.40
CA LEU A 17 -16.48 -7.77 7.37
C LEU A 17 -16.34 -6.28 7.00
N TRP A 18 -15.22 -5.84 6.45
CA TRP A 18 -15.03 -4.47 5.96
C TRP A 18 -15.95 -4.11 4.79
N ARG A 19 -16.48 -5.10 4.05
CA ARG A 19 -17.48 -4.85 3.00
C ARG A 19 -18.91 -4.77 3.55
N LEU A 20 -19.15 -5.42 4.69
CA LEU A 20 -20.48 -5.54 5.29
C LEU A 20 -20.72 -4.52 6.42
N ASP A 21 -19.66 -3.94 6.98
CA ASP A 21 -19.58 -3.11 8.18
C ASP A 21 -20.05 -3.81 9.48
N SER A 22 -21.19 -4.50 9.43
CA SER A 22 -21.69 -5.37 10.48
C SER A 22 -22.37 -6.60 9.88
N ALA A 23 -22.19 -7.76 10.52
CA ALA A 23 -22.75 -9.01 10.00
C ALA A 23 -23.00 -10.03 11.12
N TYR A 24 -23.99 -10.90 10.90
CA TYR A 24 -24.20 -12.13 11.65
C TYR A 24 -23.37 -13.28 11.03
N MET A 25 -23.10 -14.32 11.82
CA MET A 25 -22.32 -15.49 11.37
C MET A 25 -22.83 -16.10 10.05
N ARG A 26 -24.16 -16.12 9.84
CA ARG A 26 -24.75 -16.68 8.62
C ARG A 26 -24.38 -15.85 7.37
N GLU A 27 -24.43 -14.54 7.47
CA GLU A 27 -24.09 -13.61 6.37
C GLU A 27 -22.60 -13.68 6.05
N ILE A 28 -21.76 -13.80 7.07
CA ILE A 28 -20.31 -13.98 6.92
C ILE A 28 -20.00 -15.26 6.11
N ILE A 29 -20.65 -16.38 6.45
CA ILE A 29 -20.47 -17.66 5.74
C ILE A 29 -20.94 -17.57 4.29
N GLU A 30 -22.02 -16.84 4.04
CA GLU A 30 -22.56 -16.66 2.69
C GLU A 30 -21.59 -15.88 1.80
N GLN A 31 -21.01 -14.79 2.33
CA GLN A 31 -20.08 -13.89 1.64
C GLN A 31 -18.61 -14.34 1.68
N TYR A 32 -18.31 -15.46 2.34
CA TYR A 32 -16.95 -15.98 2.44
C TYR A 32 -16.47 -16.52 1.08
N PRO A 33 -15.24 -16.18 0.62
CA PRO A 33 -14.71 -16.68 -0.66
C PRO A 33 -14.45 -18.20 -0.63
N GLU A 34 -14.51 -18.86 -1.77
CA GLU A 34 -14.16 -20.29 -1.89
C GLU A 34 -12.63 -20.50 -1.90
N PRO A 35 -12.10 -21.56 -1.26
CA PRO A 35 -12.82 -22.60 -0.53
C PRO A 35 -13.27 -22.12 0.86
N LYS A 36 -14.54 -22.34 1.20
CA LYS A 36 -15.08 -21.95 2.50
C LYS A 36 -14.47 -22.81 3.62
N PRO A 37 -13.88 -22.19 4.66
CA PRO A 37 -13.43 -22.93 5.83
C PRO A 37 -14.63 -23.49 6.60
N HIS A 38 -14.37 -24.50 7.43
CA HIS A 38 -15.41 -25.07 8.28
C HIS A 38 -16.00 -23.98 9.21
N PRO A 39 -17.33 -23.98 9.50
CA PRO A 39 -17.95 -22.97 10.35
C PRO A 39 -17.29 -22.76 11.72
N ASN A 40 -16.73 -23.83 12.31
CA ASN A 40 -15.98 -23.75 13.56
C ASN A 40 -14.71 -22.90 13.43
N THR A 41 -14.04 -22.94 12.29
CA THR A 41 -12.85 -22.11 12.02
C THR A 41 -13.23 -20.64 11.97
N ILE A 42 -14.36 -20.30 11.32
CA ILE A 42 -14.88 -18.93 11.30
C ILE A 42 -15.23 -18.48 12.71
N SER A 43 -15.89 -19.33 13.52
CA SER A 43 -16.16 -19.04 14.93
C SER A 43 -14.88 -18.77 15.73
N THR A 44 -13.82 -19.53 15.50
CA THR A 44 -12.52 -19.32 16.16
C THR A 44 -11.90 -17.99 15.72
N PHE A 45 -11.88 -17.68 14.42
CA PHE A 45 -11.38 -16.40 13.93
C PHE A 45 -12.18 -15.21 14.46
N LEU A 46 -13.51 -15.31 14.54
CA LEU A 46 -14.34 -14.27 15.12
C LEU A 46 -14.00 -13.99 16.58
N LYS A 47 -13.76 -15.04 17.38
CA LYS A 47 -13.31 -14.88 18.78
C LYS A 47 -11.95 -14.18 18.85
N ILE A 48 -10.98 -14.63 18.05
CA ILE A 48 -9.64 -14.03 18.01
C ILE A 48 -9.71 -12.56 17.59
N LEU A 49 -10.51 -12.22 16.59
CA LEU A 49 -10.66 -10.84 16.11
C LEU A 49 -11.35 -9.93 17.13
N VAL A 50 -12.25 -10.47 17.94
CA VAL A 50 -12.85 -9.74 19.08
C VAL A 50 -11.82 -9.54 20.19
N GLU A 51 -11.03 -10.56 20.52
CA GLU A 51 -9.93 -10.45 21.50
C GLU A 51 -8.84 -9.47 21.05
N LYS A 52 -8.57 -9.39 19.74
CA LYS A 52 -7.66 -8.40 19.13
C LYS A 52 -8.30 -7.02 18.94
N GLU A 53 -9.54 -6.81 19.38
CA GLU A 53 -10.28 -5.54 19.27
C GLU A 53 -10.55 -5.06 17.83
N PHE A 54 -10.44 -5.95 16.83
CA PHE A 54 -10.81 -5.64 15.45
C PHE A 54 -12.33 -5.61 15.24
N LEU A 55 -13.04 -6.37 16.08
CA LEU A 55 -14.49 -6.50 16.04
C LEU A 55 -15.09 -6.23 17.41
N THR A 56 -16.25 -5.59 17.41
CA THR A 56 -17.15 -5.52 18.57
C THR A 56 -18.30 -6.48 18.39
N THR A 57 -18.88 -6.96 19.49
CA THR A 57 -20.02 -7.87 19.45
C THR A 57 -21.23 -7.26 20.13
N HIS A 58 -22.38 -7.34 19.47
CA HIS A 58 -23.66 -6.94 20.01
C HIS A 58 -24.60 -8.15 20.04
N LYS A 59 -25.07 -8.48 21.25
CA LYS A 59 -25.99 -9.60 21.45
C LYS A 59 -27.41 -9.20 21.06
N HIS A 60 -27.95 -9.88 20.07
CA HIS A 60 -29.33 -9.75 19.62
C HIS A 60 -30.07 -11.07 19.94
N GLY A 61 -30.63 -11.16 21.14
CA GLY A 61 -31.31 -12.37 21.62
C GLY A 61 -30.35 -13.56 21.76
N ARG A 62 -30.47 -14.55 20.87
CA ARG A 62 -29.62 -15.75 20.83
C ARG A 62 -28.48 -15.67 19.80
N VAL A 63 -28.43 -14.60 18.99
CA VAL A 63 -27.40 -14.41 17.96
C VAL A 63 -26.49 -13.24 18.31
N PHE A 64 -25.27 -13.29 17.80
CA PHE A 64 -24.29 -12.22 17.93
C PHE A 64 -24.12 -11.53 16.59
N GLN A 65 -24.21 -10.20 16.60
CA GLN A 65 -23.81 -9.35 15.48
C GLN A 65 -22.38 -8.90 15.72
N TYR A 66 -21.53 -9.05 14.70
CA TYR A 66 -20.15 -8.60 14.72
C TYR A 66 -20.07 -7.29 13.94
N THR A 67 -19.47 -6.27 14.54
CA THR A 67 -19.31 -4.94 13.91
C THR A 67 -17.84 -4.58 13.84
N VAL A 68 -17.40 -4.05 12.70
CA VAL A 68 -16.03 -3.60 12.50
C VAL A 68 -15.69 -2.48 13.48
N ALA A 69 -14.63 -2.67 14.24
CA ALA A 69 -14.10 -1.65 15.16
C ALA A 69 -12.89 -0.91 14.56
N ILE A 70 -12.08 -1.61 13.75
CA ILE A 70 -10.92 -1.03 13.06
C ILE A 70 -11.24 -0.89 11.56
N PRO A 71 -11.32 0.35 11.03
CA PRO A 71 -11.54 0.58 9.61
C PRO A 71 -10.43 -0.01 8.74
N PHE A 72 -10.78 -0.39 7.50
CA PHE A 72 -9.81 -0.92 6.53
C PHE A 72 -8.65 0.04 6.28
N ASP A 73 -8.93 1.34 6.18
CA ASP A 73 -7.90 2.36 5.92
C ASP A 73 -6.86 2.46 7.03
N ASP A 74 -7.27 2.25 8.28
CA ASP A 74 -6.35 2.29 9.42
C ASP A 74 -5.47 1.03 9.44
N TYR A 75 -6.05 -0.13 9.15
CA TYR A 75 -5.28 -1.37 9.00
C TYR A 75 -4.31 -1.31 7.82
N LYS A 76 -4.73 -0.74 6.68
CA LYS A 76 -3.90 -0.53 5.50
C LYS A 76 -2.69 0.35 5.80
N LYS A 77 -2.88 1.47 6.52
CA LYS A 77 -1.77 2.35 6.95
C LYS A 77 -0.81 1.64 7.90
N TYR A 78 -1.36 0.88 8.85
CA TYR A 78 -0.57 0.08 9.78
C TYR A 78 0.31 -0.94 9.05
N LEU A 79 -0.27 -1.70 8.12
CA LEU A 79 0.45 -2.69 7.33
C LEU A 79 1.54 -2.06 6.46
N LEU A 80 1.26 -0.93 5.82
CA LEU A 80 2.26 -0.21 5.02
C LEU A 80 3.44 0.27 5.88
N LYS A 81 3.17 0.76 7.10
CA LYS A 81 4.22 1.20 8.02
C LYS A 81 5.15 0.05 8.41
N ILE A 82 4.58 -1.10 8.79
CA ILE A 82 5.37 -2.30 9.12
C ILE A 82 6.16 -2.76 7.90
N PHE A 83 5.53 -2.79 6.72
CA PHE A 83 6.20 -3.20 5.49
C PHE A 83 7.38 -2.29 5.14
N LEU A 84 7.26 -0.98 5.31
CA LEU A 84 8.36 -0.04 5.11
C LEU A 84 9.48 -0.24 6.14
N GLU A 85 9.13 -0.49 7.39
CA GLU A 85 10.09 -0.74 8.47
C GLU A 85 10.88 -2.02 8.22
N ASP A 86 10.19 -3.13 7.91
CA ASP A 86 10.78 -4.46 7.80
C ASP A 86 11.57 -4.67 6.49
N TYR A 87 11.14 -4.05 5.38
CA TYR A 87 11.69 -4.35 4.05
C TYR A 87 12.41 -3.17 3.37
N PHE A 88 12.15 -1.93 3.80
CA PHE A 88 12.67 -0.72 3.15
C PHE A 88 13.39 0.22 4.11
N ASN A 89 13.80 -0.24 5.30
CA ASN A 89 14.52 0.56 6.30
C ASN A 89 13.83 1.91 6.60
N ASN A 90 12.50 1.95 6.63
CA ASN A 90 11.70 3.17 6.75
C ASN A 90 11.97 4.22 5.65
N SER A 91 12.37 3.81 4.44
CA SER A 91 12.64 4.68 3.29
C SER A 91 11.53 4.55 2.23
N PRO A 92 10.57 5.51 2.17
CA PRO A 92 9.59 5.57 1.08
C PRO A 92 10.24 5.71 -0.30
N SER A 93 11.41 6.34 -0.35
CA SER A 93 12.17 6.56 -1.57
C SER A 93 12.63 5.26 -2.22
N GLU A 94 13.02 4.29 -1.39
CA GLU A 94 13.44 2.96 -1.85
C GLU A 94 12.25 2.17 -2.40
N LEU A 95 11.08 2.26 -1.75
CA LEU A 95 9.84 1.67 -2.23
C LEU A 95 9.46 2.25 -3.62
N ILE A 96 9.47 3.57 -3.78
CA ILE A 96 9.13 4.21 -5.07
C ILE A 96 10.11 3.80 -6.17
N LYS A 97 11.40 3.71 -5.85
CA LYS A 97 12.42 3.25 -6.79
C LYS A 97 12.13 1.83 -7.28
N LEU A 98 11.78 0.91 -6.37
CA LEU A 98 11.41 -0.46 -6.71
C LEU A 98 10.13 -0.51 -7.56
N LEU A 99 9.10 0.26 -7.20
CA LEU A 99 7.85 0.32 -7.97
C LEU A 99 8.08 0.78 -9.42
N ARG A 100 9.00 1.71 -9.64
CA ARG A 100 9.40 2.15 -10.98
C ARG A 100 10.22 1.06 -11.70
N GLU A 101 11.13 0.40 -11.02
CA GLU A 101 11.96 -0.68 -11.58
C GLU A 101 11.10 -1.88 -12.03
N GLU A 102 10.10 -2.25 -11.23
CA GLU A 102 9.12 -3.31 -11.53
C GLU A 102 7.98 -2.86 -12.47
N GLN A 103 8.04 -1.62 -13.00
CA GLN A 103 7.01 -1.04 -13.89
C GLN A 103 5.59 -1.00 -13.29
N LEU A 104 5.47 -1.08 -11.97
CA LEU A 104 4.22 -0.93 -11.22
C LEU A 104 3.81 0.55 -11.08
N LEU A 105 4.75 1.46 -11.27
CA LEU A 105 4.52 2.91 -11.34
C LEU A 105 4.96 3.44 -12.71
N LYS A 106 4.02 3.94 -13.52
CA LYS A 106 4.31 4.51 -14.84
C LYS A 106 4.48 6.03 -14.75
N ASP A 107 5.22 6.58 -15.72
CA ASP A 107 5.37 8.04 -15.86
C ASP A 107 4.02 8.76 -16.03
N SER A 108 3.01 8.08 -16.61
CA SER A 108 1.64 8.60 -16.71
C SER A 108 0.96 8.73 -15.35
N ASP A 109 1.20 7.79 -14.43
CA ASP A 109 0.60 7.79 -13.09
C ASP A 109 1.19 8.92 -12.25
N LEU A 110 2.51 9.13 -12.38
CA LEU A 110 3.22 10.27 -11.80
C LEU A 110 2.67 11.60 -12.33
N LYS A 111 2.53 11.76 -13.65
CA LYS A 111 1.99 12.99 -14.25
C LYS A 111 0.59 13.31 -13.74
N ARG A 112 -0.30 12.31 -13.65
CA ARG A 112 -1.66 12.49 -13.14
C ARG A 112 -1.67 12.94 -11.68
N PHE A 113 -0.74 12.45 -10.87
CA PHE A 113 -0.59 12.92 -9.49
C PHE A 113 -0.20 14.41 -9.41
N PHE A 114 0.65 14.89 -10.32
CA PHE A 114 1.07 16.29 -10.36
C PHE A 114 0.00 17.24 -10.91
N GLU A 115 -0.77 16.83 -11.92
CA GLU A 115 -1.91 17.62 -12.45
C GLU A 115 -2.96 17.89 -11.36
N ILE A 116 -3.22 16.90 -10.50
CA ILE A 116 -4.14 17.06 -9.36
C ILE A 116 -3.53 18.01 -8.31
N LYS A 117 -2.23 17.86 -8.00
CA LYS A 117 -1.56 18.71 -7.01
C LYS A 117 -1.46 20.18 -7.43
N GLU A 118 -1.19 20.51 -8.70
CA GLU A 118 -1.17 21.92 -9.14
C GLU A 118 -2.52 22.63 -8.92
N THR A 119 -3.62 21.87 -8.91
CA THR A 119 -4.96 22.40 -8.60
C THR A 119 -5.12 22.69 -7.10
N GLU A 120 -4.52 21.88 -6.22
CA GLU A 120 -4.63 21.97 -4.75
C GLU A 120 -3.54 22.85 -4.09
N ILE A 121 -2.34 22.95 -4.68
CA ILE A 121 -1.20 23.76 -4.21
C ILE A 121 -1.55 25.26 -4.16
N SER A 122 -2.55 25.70 -4.93
CA SER A 122 -3.05 27.08 -4.88
C SER A 122 -3.66 27.51 -3.53
N LYS A 123 -3.81 26.60 -2.55
CA LYS A 123 -4.40 26.90 -1.23
C LYS A 123 -3.51 26.68 0.00
N GLN A 124 -2.33 26.06 -0.11
CA GLN A 124 -1.46 25.82 1.06
C GLN A 124 0.03 25.91 0.68
N GLU A 125 0.64 27.07 0.92
CA GLU A 125 2.09 27.27 0.94
C GLU A 125 2.58 27.10 2.42
N LYS A 126 3.80 26.65 2.78
CA LYS A 126 5.09 26.92 2.11
C LYS A 126 6.33 26.09 2.55
N ASP A 127 6.27 25.06 3.40
CA ASP A 127 7.52 24.51 4.01
C ASP A 127 8.08 23.18 3.47
N GLU A 128 7.31 22.32 2.77
CA GLU A 128 7.83 21.00 2.28
C GLU A 128 8.15 20.95 0.77
N SER A 129 8.10 22.08 0.07
CA SER A 129 8.23 22.11 -1.39
C SER A 129 9.66 21.84 -1.88
N SER A 130 10.70 22.02 -1.06
CA SER A 130 12.09 21.84 -1.49
C SER A 130 12.53 20.37 -1.47
N GLU A 131 12.23 19.64 -0.39
CA GLU A 131 12.70 18.25 -0.22
C GLU A 131 12.01 17.30 -1.21
N LEU A 132 10.71 17.48 -1.43
CA LEU A 132 9.97 16.70 -2.40
C LEU A 132 10.38 17.03 -3.83
N SER A 133 10.66 18.29 -4.16
CA SER A 133 11.07 18.67 -5.52
C SER A 133 12.49 18.21 -5.86
N GLU A 134 13.42 18.25 -4.90
CA GLU A 134 14.77 17.66 -5.06
C GLU A 134 14.70 16.15 -5.20
N PHE A 135 13.92 15.47 -4.35
CA PHE A 135 13.70 14.02 -4.45
C PHE A 135 13.06 13.63 -5.80
N LEU A 136 12.10 14.41 -6.28
CA LEU A 136 11.45 14.19 -7.57
C LEU A 136 12.42 14.37 -8.74
N ASN A 137 13.26 15.41 -8.72
CA ASN A 137 14.30 15.60 -9.73
C ASN A 137 15.30 14.44 -9.71
N GLU A 138 15.61 13.87 -8.54
CA GLU A 138 16.48 12.70 -8.42
C GLU A 138 15.87 11.42 -9.02
N ILE A 139 14.58 11.15 -8.77
CA ILE A 139 13.91 9.96 -9.32
C ILE A 139 13.41 10.12 -10.76
N THR A 140 13.21 11.35 -11.25
CA THR A 140 12.75 11.60 -12.63
C THR A 140 13.89 11.92 -13.60
N ALA A 141 15.10 12.22 -13.09
CA ALA A 141 16.23 12.50 -13.95
C ALA A 141 16.58 11.28 -14.83
N PRO A 142 16.70 11.45 -16.16
CA PRO A 142 17.11 10.36 -17.04
C PRO A 142 18.54 9.94 -16.70
N LYS A 143 18.77 8.64 -16.49
CA LYS A 143 20.13 8.06 -16.36
C LYS A 143 20.98 8.52 -17.56
N LYS A 144 21.89 9.49 -17.34
CA LYS A 144 22.85 9.95 -18.35
C LYS A 144 23.63 8.74 -18.88
N LYS A 145 23.35 8.34 -20.13
CA LYS A 145 24.23 7.44 -20.90
C LYS A 145 25.61 8.11 -20.98
N LYS A 146 26.61 7.53 -20.31
CA LYS A 146 28.03 7.86 -20.54
C LYS A 146 28.37 7.55 -22.00
N LYS A 147 28.37 8.56 -22.87
CA LYS A 147 29.09 8.51 -24.16
C LYS A 147 30.59 8.59 -23.85
N LYS A 148 31.26 7.43 -23.80
CA LYS A 148 32.73 7.36 -23.84
C LYS A 148 33.14 7.66 -25.29
N LYS A 149 33.80 8.81 -25.51
CA LYS A 149 34.44 9.16 -26.79
C LYS A 149 35.66 8.25 -26.98
N GLU A 150 35.55 7.25 -27.83
CA GLU A 150 36.70 6.74 -28.59
C GLU A 150 36.84 7.62 -29.82
N LYS A 151 37.92 8.38 -29.93
CA LYS A 151 38.38 8.97 -31.18
C LYS A 151 39.72 8.33 -31.51
N ASP A 152 39.66 7.44 -32.49
CA ASP A 152 40.77 6.86 -33.22
C ASP A 152 41.80 7.90 -33.65
N ASP A 153 42.99 7.83 -33.06
CA ASP A 153 44.23 8.28 -33.68
C ASP A 153 44.69 7.18 -34.66
N LYS A 154 44.23 7.22 -35.91
CA LYS A 154 44.90 6.60 -37.08
C LYS A 154 44.22 6.98 -38.39
N LYS A 155 44.74 8.03 -39.04
CA LYS A 155 45.01 8.17 -40.49
C LYS A 155 44.98 9.65 -40.91
N LYS A 156 46.06 10.37 -40.64
CA LYS A 156 46.56 11.40 -41.56
C LYS A 156 47.80 10.83 -42.25
N LYS A 157 47.60 10.25 -43.44
CA LYS A 157 48.61 10.20 -44.48
C LYS A 157 47.92 10.44 -45.81
N LYS A 158 48.51 11.38 -46.57
CA LYS A 158 48.26 11.77 -47.96
C LYS A 158 47.21 12.88 -48.19
N ASN A 159 47.68 14.13 -48.27
CA ASN A 159 47.97 14.74 -49.58
C ASN A 159 48.53 16.17 -49.45
N LYS A 160 49.59 16.40 -50.25
CA LYS A 160 50.32 17.64 -50.54
C LYS A 160 51.24 18.20 -49.46
#